data_AF-A0A7M2AAH4-F1
#
_entry.id   AF-A0A7M2AAH4-F1
#
_cell.length_a   1.000
_cell.length_b   1.000
_cell.length_c   1.000
_cell.angle_alpha   90.00
_cell.angle_beta   90.00
_cell.angle_gamma   90.00
#
_symmetry.space_group_name_H-M   'P 1'
#
loop_
_entity.id
_entity.type
_entity.pdbx_description
1 polymer ?
#
loop_
_entity_poly.entity_id
_entity_poly.type
_entity_poly.pdbx_seq_one_letter_code
_entity_poly.pdbx_strand_id
1 'polypeptide(L)'
;MNTPLHTNPDHVHSHFGFALADSTVLAETKVIISNPEDTQVVQLDIDPERRLKDGRKVSVVAQQMNAPLHRKEATILYGEEFGFVQYTVNLRPESTFTLAPIEGIDQSIQLHWANFAEGEYELRISLHIKTPRIAEGPLEPEQHAMVKYAQVVTVAICLFPADAVQRSTEPEAVWTRENHVFDSYGSGGFILADLPRMAKRVEALIGPGNHNLIEQIAEGDLSDTLLDEGLMAMAWGLSPWCYSIYSAPDEASGLKLSVDKLGDEPLTIGLYRLNAESKQLSIVPVNELANWPACAEKAWPVINVAGEGETLRMDLYVQICESVNGLHENPLPSFVLTRSEGRPEAIVPLIDVVVVD
;
A
#
# COMPACT_ATOMS: atom_id res chain seq x y z
N MET A 1 -16.99 4.47 20.34
CA MET A 1 -15.86 3.57 20.69
C MET A 1 -14.68 4.46 21.07
N ASN A 2 -13.91 4.13 22.11
CA ASN A 2 -12.85 5.00 22.67
C ASN A 2 -11.42 4.51 22.33
N THR A 3 -11.25 3.70 21.29
CA THR A 3 -9.91 3.35 20.81
C THR A 3 -9.42 4.51 19.94
N PRO A 4 -8.27 5.13 20.25
CA PRO A 4 -7.70 6.13 19.37
C PRO A 4 -7.27 5.48 18.06
N LEU A 5 -7.69 6.07 16.93
CA LEU A 5 -7.27 5.69 15.56
C LEU A 5 -5.75 5.68 15.33
N HIS A 6 -4.99 6.22 16.29
CA HIS A 6 -3.53 6.25 16.28
C HIS A 6 -3.02 5.82 17.66
N THR A 7 -2.10 4.86 17.69
CA THR A 7 -1.52 4.31 18.93
C THR A 7 -0.48 5.24 19.58
N ASN A 8 -0.11 6.33 18.92
CA ASN A 8 0.89 7.27 19.42
C ASN A 8 0.49 8.74 19.24
N PRO A 9 -0.19 9.37 20.22
CA PRO A 9 -0.63 10.77 20.15
C PRO A 9 0.48 11.80 20.45
N ASP A 10 1.66 11.36 20.89
CA ASP A 10 2.71 12.25 21.40
C ASP A 10 3.83 12.56 20.40
N HIS A 11 3.82 11.95 19.20
CA HIS A 11 4.85 12.17 18.20
C HIS A 11 4.38 13.13 17.09
N VAL A 12 5.20 14.15 16.85
CA VAL A 12 5.08 15.03 15.68
C VAL A 12 5.56 14.27 14.45
N HIS A 13 4.69 14.06 13.48
CA HIS A 13 5.02 13.34 12.24
C HIS A 13 4.74 14.21 11.02
N SER A 14 5.61 14.15 10.01
CA SER A 14 5.33 14.73 8.69
C SER A 14 4.33 13.90 7.88
N HIS A 15 3.94 12.73 8.37
CA HIS A 15 3.08 11.77 7.72
C HIS A 15 2.09 11.21 8.73
N PHE A 16 0.82 11.14 8.35
CA PHE A 16 -0.28 10.65 9.16
C PHE A 16 -1.23 9.82 8.28
N GLY A 17 -1.96 8.89 8.87
CA GLY A 17 -2.90 8.06 8.13
C GLY A 17 -3.69 7.14 9.02
N PHE A 18 -4.80 6.64 8.48
CA PHE A 18 -5.69 5.67 9.12
C PHE A 18 -6.67 5.15 8.07
N ALA A 19 -7.31 4.01 8.30
CA ALA A 19 -8.34 3.50 7.40
C ALA A 19 -9.67 3.26 8.11
N LEU A 20 -10.76 3.37 7.36
CA LEU A 20 -12.12 3.13 7.81
C LEU A 20 -12.85 2.16 6.87
N ALA A 21 -13.73 1.35 7.44
CA ALA A 21 -14.69 0.55 6.70
C ALA A 21 -15.86 1.44 6.26
N ASP A 22 -15.86 1.86 4.98
CA ASP A 22 -16.82 2.76 4.29
C ASP A 22 -16.32 4.21 4.11
N SER A 23 -16.30 4.70 2.87
CA SER A 23 -15.89 6.07 2.54
C SER A 23 -16.97 7.12 2.81
N THR A 24 -18.23 6.71 2.94
CA THR A 24 -19.36 7.63 3.19
C THR A 24 -19.29 8.30 4.55
N VAL A 25 -18.61 7.68 5.52
CA VAL A 25 -18.39 8.21 6.88
C VAL A 25 -17.55 9.49 6.87
N LEU A 26 -16.85 9.76 5.76
CA LEU A 26 -16.07 10.96 5.53
C LEU A 26 -16.80 12.03 4.70
N ALA A 27 -18.06 11.79 4.28
CA ALA A 27 -18.75 12.64 3.31
C ALA A 27 -18.98 14.09 3.78
N GLU A 28 -19.06 14.32 5.09
CA GLU A 28 -19.21 15.65 5.69
C GLU A 28 -17.94 16.07 6.47
N THR A 29 -16.87 15.29 6.38
CA THR A 29 -15.60 15.57 7.05
C THR A 29 -14.94 16.81 6.48
N LYS A 30 -14.36 17.60 7.39
CA LYS A 30 -13.62 18.81 7.05
C LYS A 30 -12.21 18.74 7.61
N VAL A 31 -11.28 19.38 6.90
CA VAL A 31 -10.01 19.81 7.50
C VAL A 31 -10.28 21.10 8.23
N ILE A 32 -9.99 21.08 9.54
CA ILE A 32 -10.18 22.21 10.43
C ILE A 32 -8.78 22.72 10.81
N ILE A 33 -8.52 23.97 10.47
CA ILE A 33 -7.26 24.67 10.77
C ILE A 33 -7.55 25.70 11.85
N SER A 34 -6.85 25.58 12.98
CA SER A 34 -6.95 26.51 14.10
C SER A 34 -5.59 27.06 14.49
N ASN A 35 -5.59 28.24 15.09
CA ASN A 35 -4.42 28.81 15.75
C ASN A 35 -4.82 29.23 17.18
N PRO A 36 -3.98 29.00 18.20
CA PRO A 36 -4.30 29.36 19.59
C PRO A 36 -4.69 30.84 19.80
N GLU A 37 -4.15 31.73 18.96
CA GLU A 37 -4.39 33.18 19.08
C GLU A 37 -5.60 33.67 18.29
N ASP A 38 -6.14 32.85 17.37
CA ASP A 38 -7.25 33.24 16.51
C ASP A 38 -8.58 32.68 17.03
N THR A 39 -9.58 33.55 17.20
CA THR A 39 -10.95 33.11 17.55
C THR A 39 -11.71 32.49 16.38
N GLN A 40 -11.19 32.62 15.15
CA GLN A 40 -11.80 32.07 13.94
C GLN A 40 -11.04 30.81 13.51
N VAL A 41 -11.82 29.75 13.27
CA VAL A 41 -11.32 28.48 12.78
C VAL A 41 -11.65 28.36 11.30
N VAL A 42 -10.68 27.97 10.47
CA VAL A 42 -10.90 27.72 9.05
C VAL A 42 -11.39 26.28 8.88
N GLN A 43 -12.48 26.08 8.15
CA GLN A 43 -13.05 24.76 7.88
C GLN A 43 -13.12 24.55 6.37
N LEU A 44 -12.50 23.48 5.89
CA LEU A 44 -12.34 23.16 4.47
C LEU A 44 -12.91 21.78 4.18
N ASP A 45 -13.74 21.66 3.16
CA ASP A 45 -14.34 20.38 2.77
C ASP A 45 -13.29 19.45 2.16
N ILE A 46 -13.29 18.16 2.55
CA ILE A 46 -12.41 17.18 1.90
C ILE A 46 -12.92 16.76 0.52
N ASP A 47 -14.24 16.82 0.32
CA ASP A 47 -14.93 16.36 -0.89
C ASP A 47 -16.16 17.26 -1.16
N PRO A 48 -15.95 18.54 -1.56
CA PRO A 48 -17.03 19.50 -1.76
C PRO A 48 -18.04 19.05 -2.83
N GLU A 49 -17.61 18.19 -3.75
CA GLU A 49 -18.45 17.64 -4.82
C GLU A 49 -19.15 16.32 -4.46
N ARG A 50 -18.91 15.79 -3.25
CA ARG A 50 -19.53 14.57 -2.74
C ARG A 50 -19.34 13.37 -3.67
N ARG A 51 -18.10 13.13 -4.10
CA ARG A 51 -17.65 12.02 -4.94
C ARG A 51 -17.34 10.72 -4.16
N LEU A 52 -17.21 10.75 -2.82
CA LEU A 52 -16.90 9.59 -1.95
C LEU A 52 -18.01 8.51 -1.84
N LYS A 53 -18.99 8.46 -2.75
CA LYS A 53 -20.31 7.85 -2.50
C LYS A 53 -20.39 6.31 -2.59
N ASP A 54 -19.31 5.59 -2.89
CA ASP A 54 -19.41 4.15 -3.20
C ASP A 54 -18.23 3.28 -2.72
N GLY A 55 -17.31 3.82 -1.92
CA GLY A 55 -16.14 3.11 -1.44
C GLY A 55 -16.43 2.25 -0.21
N ARG A 56 -16.12 0.95 -0.26
CA ARG A 56 -16.25 0.02 0.89
C ARG A 56 -15.10 0.13 1.88
N LYS A 57 -13.97 0.68 1.44
CA LYS A 57 -12.77 0.93 2.25
C LYS A 57 -12.22 2.30 1.89
N VAL A 58 -11.86 3.07 2.89
CA VAL A 58 -11.15 4.34 2.70
C VAL A 58 -9.87 4.36 3.52
N SER A 59 -8.76 4.67 2.88
CA SER A 59 -7.51 5.07 3.53
C SER A 59 -7.44 6.59 3.51
N VAL A 60 -7.15 7.20 4.64
CA VAL A 60 -6.82 8.62 4.72
C VAL A 60 -5.33 8.71 4.93
N VAL A 61 -4.66 9.49 4.09
CA VAL A 61 -3.22 9.74 4.18
C VAL A 61 -3.03 11.24 4.17
N ALA A 62 -2.31 11.76 5.16
CA ALA A 62 -2.04 13.18 5.29
C ALA A 62 -0.53 13.40 5.40
N GLN A 63 0.03 14.27 4.55
CA GLN A 63 1.47 14.52 4.50
C GLN A 63 1.81 16.01 4.45
N GLN A 64 2.77 16.42 5.28
CA GLN A 64 3.47 17.69 5.15
C GLN A 64 4.70 17.50 4.26
N MET A 65 4.74 18.21 3.14
CA MET A 65 5.74 18.03 2.09
C MET A 65 6.45 19.35 1.77
N ASN A 66 7.66 19.25 1.21
CA ASN A 66 8.41 20.42 0.73
C ASN A 66 8.01 20.85 -0.69
N ALA A 67 7.27 19.99 -1.41
CA ALA A 67 6.84 20.19 -2.79
C ALA A 67 5.57 19.38 -3.05
N PRO A 68 4.75 19.76 -4.05
CA PRO A 68 3.57 19.00 -4.42
C PRO A 68 3.93 17.58 -4.88
N LEU A 69 3.12 16.59 -4.49
CA LEU A 69 3.23 15.24 -5.00
C LEU A 69 2.86 15.22 -6.50
N HIS A 70 3.72 14.63 -7.32
CA HIS A 70 3.49 14.58 -8.75
C HIS A 70 2.29 13.66 -9.08
N ARG A 71 1.43 14.07 -10.00
CA ARG A 71 0.18 13.35 -10.31
C ARG A 71 0.41 11.91 -10.73
N LYS A 72 1.42 11.64 -11.58
CA LYS A 72 1.75 10.27 -11.99
C LYS A 72 2.19 9.41 -10.81
N GLU A 73 2.96 9.99 -9.88
CA GLU A 73 3.41 9.29 -8.68
C GLU A 73 2.22 9.01 -7.75
N ALA A 74 1.34 10.00 -7.54
CA ALA A 74 0.09 9.82 -6.81
C ALA A 74 -0.81 8.73 -7.44
N THR A 75 -0.87 8.64 -8.77
CA THR A 75 -1.61 7.57 -9.46
C THR A 75 -1.04 6.18 -9.16
N ILE A 76 0.29 6.04 -9.12
CA ILE A 76 0.92 4.77 -8.77
C ILE A 76 0.67 4.45 -7.29
N LEU A 77 0.86 5.42 -6.41
CA LEU A 77 0.80 5.26 -4.96
C LEU A 77 -0.60 5.08 -4.41
N TYR A 78 -1.59 5.80 -4.94
CA TYR A 78 -2.95 5.89 -4.40
C TYR A 78 -4.04 5.44 -5.39
N GLY A 79 -3.68 5.16 -6.65
CA GLY A 79 -4.63 4.83 -7.72
C GLY A 79 -5.13 6.04 -8.50
N GLU A 80 -6.03 5.79 -9.45
CA GLU A 80 -6.54 6.83 -10.36
C GLU A 80 -7.22 7.96 -9.58
N GLU A 81 -6.83 9.20 -9.86
CA GLU A 81 -7.44 10.38 -9.26
C GLU A 81 -8.81 10.60 -9.89
N PHE A 82 -9.86 10.55 -9.08
CA PHE A 82 -11.23 10.79 -9.51
C PHE A 82 -11.81 12.08 -8.94
N GLY A 83 -11.07 12.84 -8.13
CA GLY A 83 -11.45 14.15 -7.63
C GLY A 83 -10.30 14.84 -6.90
N PHE A 84 -10.32 16.17 -6.86
CA PHE A 84 -9.43 16.94 -6.00
C PHE A 84 -10.00 18.33 -5.72
N VAL A 85 -9.58 18.92 -4.61
CA VAL A 85 -9.75 20.32 -4.27
C VAL A 85 -8.42 20.86 -3.74
N GLN A 86 -8.20 22.17 -3.91
CA GLN A 86 -6.99 22.82 -3.44
C GLN A 86 -7.34 24.16 -2.79
N TYR A 87 -6.71 24.42 -1.64
CA TYR A 87 -6.94 25.60 -0.81
C TYR A 87 -5.62 26.28 -0.49
N THR A 88 -5.58 27.59 -0.70
CA THR A 88 -4.51 28.44 -0.18
C THR A 88 -4.80 28.79 1.28
N VAL A 89 -3.86 28.51 2.18
CA VAL A 89 -4.00 28.74 3.62
C VAL A 89 -2.80 29.49 4.16
N ASN A 90 -3.03 30.40 5.09
CA ASN A 90 -1.94 31.10 5.79
C ASN A 90 -1.72 30.42 7.13
N LEU A 91 -0.51 29.92 7.36
CA LEU A 91 -0.15 29.22 8.58
C LEU A 91 0.76 30.09 9.46
N ARG A 92 0.66 29.88 10.76
CA ARG A 92 1.60 30.37 11.77
C ARG A 92 2.26 29.16 12.46
N PRO A 93 3.36 29.35 13.21
CA PRO A 93 4.09 28.24 13.83
C PRO A 93 3.23 27.28 14.67
N GLU A 94 2.23 27.82 15.38
CA GLU A 94 1.33 27.08 16.27
C GLU A 94 0.01 26.66 15.60
N SER A 95 -0.10 26.77 14.27
CA SER A 95 -1.28 26.28 13.56
C SER A 95 -1.44 24.78 13.75
N THR A 96 -2.67 24.31 13.95
CA THR A 96 -2.98 22.88 14.12
C THR A 96 -4.00 22.43 13.08
N PHE A 97 -3.90 21.19 12.65
CA PHE A 97 -4.81 20.57 11.69
C PHE A 97 -5.56 19.41 12.32
N THR A 98 -6.88 19.41 12.16
CA THR A 98 -7.73 18.31 12.63
C THR A 98 -8.75 17.90 11.58
N LEU A 99 -9.17 16.63 11.61
CA LEU A 99 -10.27 16.10 10.80
C LEU A 99 -11.50 15.93 11.68
N ALA A 100 -12.59 16.60 11.31
CA ALA A 100 -13.90 16.43 11.94
C ALA A 100 -15.02 17.08 11.09
N PRO A 101 -16.29 16.65 11.26
CA PRO A 101 -16.71 15.43 11.95
C PRO A 101 -16.40 14.18 11.10
N ILE A 102 -16.29 13.01 11.73
CA ILE A 102 -16.26 11.72 11.04
C ILE A 102 -17.40 10.88 11.62
N GLU A 103 -18.25 10.33 10.76
CA GLU A 103 -19.41 9.57 11.24
C GLU A 103 -18.96 8.35 12.07
N GLY A 104 -19.54 8.20 13.26
CA GLY A 104 -19.19 7.13 14.21
C GLY A 104 -17.93 7.39 15.05
N ILE A 105 -17.27 8.53 14.88
CA ILE A 105 -16.11 8.95 15.68
C ILE A 105 -16.42 10.27 16.40
N ASP A 106 -16.48 10.21 17.73
CA ASP A 106 -16.90 11.34 18.56
C ASP A 106 -15.81 12.42 18.73
N GLN A 107 -14.54 12.05 18.53
CA GLN A 107 -13.39 12.93 18.72
C GLN A 107 -12.80 13.41 17.39
N SER A 108 -12.25 14.62 17.37
CA SER A 108 -11.48 15.09 16.21
C SER A 108 -10.15 14.35 16.13
N ILE A 109 -9.74 14.02 14.91
CA ILE A 109 -8.44 13.41 14.65
C ILE A 109 -7.43 14.53 14.44
N GLN A 110 -6.40 14.63 15.27
CA GLN A 110 -5.30 15.56 15.05
C GLN A 110 -4.29 14.97 14.07
N LEU A 111 -3.83 15.76 13.10
CA LEU A 111 -2.80 15.32 12.15
C LEU A 111 -1.38 15.39 12.73
N HIS A 112 -1.20 16.05 13.89
CA HIS A 112 0.08 16.23 14.59
C HIS A 112 1.23 16.81 13.74
N TRP A 113 0.90 17.55 12.67
CA TRP A 113 1.88 18.37 11.96
C TRP A 113 2.28 19.58 12.82
N ALA A 114 3.57 19.88 12.88
CA ALA A 114 4.08 21.01 13.67
C ALA A 114 5.29 21.67 13.00
N ASN A 115 5.75 22.79 13.58
CA ASN A 115 6.89 23.58 13.12
C ASN A 115 6.68 24.24 11.74
N PHE A 116 5.52 24.85 11.54
CA PHE A 116 5.29 25.64 10.34
C PHE A 116 6.13 26.92 10.37
N ALA A 117 6.67 27.31 9.22
CA ALA A 117 7.10 28.69 9.04
C ALA A 117 5.86 29.54 8.85
N GLU A 118 5.85 30.77 9.38
CA GLU A 118 4.75 31.69 9.06
C GLU A 118 4.76 31.98 7.55
N GLY A 119 3.62 31.80 6.90
CA GLY A 119 3.51 32.05 5.46
C GLY A 119 2.33 31.36 4.79
N GLU A 120 2.34 31.45 3.47
CA GLU A 120 1.32 30.89 2.60
C GLU A 120 1.66 29.44 2.20
N TYR A 121 0.69 28.57 2.34
CA TYR A 121 0.76 27.15 2.02
C TYR A 121 -0.40 26.76 1.11
N GLU A 122 -0.20 25.70 0.36
CA GLU A 122 -1.22 25.05 -0.45
C GLU A 122 -1.59 23.72 0.21
N LEU A 123 -2.87 23.55 0.52
CA LEU A 123 -3.47 22.32 0.98
C LEU A 123 -4.22 21.69 -0.20
N ARG A 124 -3.68 20.59 -0.74
CA ARG A 124 -4.32 19.79 -1.78
C ARG A 124 -4.97 18.57 -1.14
N ILE A 125 -6.25 18.38 -1.38
CA ILE A 125 -6.99 17.18 -0.99
C ILE A 125 -7.40 16.47 -2.27
N SER A 126 -6.88 15.27 -2.52
CA SER A 126 -7.20 14.47 -3.70
C SER A 126 -7.80 13.12 -3.33
N LEU A 127 -8.74 12.67 -4.15
CA LEU A 127 -9.48 11.43 -4.00
C LEU A 127 -9.02 10.47 -5.08
N HIS A 128 -8.54 9.32 -4.65
CA HIS A 128 -7.99 8.29 -5.51
C HIS A 128 -8.68 6.96 -5.30
N ILE A 129 -8.73 6.13 -6.34
CA ILE A 129 -9.26 4.78 -6.25
C ILE A 129 -8.25 3.77 -6.77
N LYS A 130 -7.81 2.87 -5.89
CA LYS A 130 -7.07 1.66 -6.28
C LYS A 130 -8.06 0.58 -6.66
N THR A 131 -7.91 0.07 -7.87
CA THR A 131 -8.64 -1.12 -8.34
C THR A 131 -7.65 -2.27 -8.47
N PRO A 132 -7.95 -3.47 -7.93
CA PRO A 132 -7.07 -4.63 -8.04
C PRO A 132 -6.72 -4.95 -9.49
N ARG A 133 -5.47 -5.32 -9.76
CA ARG A 133 -4.99 -5.66 -11.11
C ARG A 133 -5.74 -6.83 -11.75
N ILE A 134 -6.28 -7.77 -10.97
CA ILE A 134 -7.16 -8.81 -11.50
C ILE A 134 -8.34 -8.24 -12.31
N ALA A 135 -8.76 -6.99 -12.06
CA ALA A 135 -9.83 -6.31 -12.78
C ALA A 135 -9.48 -5.82 -14.19
N GLU A 136 -8.21 -5.88 -14.59
CA GLU A 136 -7.76 -5.43 -15.91
C GLU A 136 -8.04 -6.46 -17.01
N GLY A 137 -8.25 -7.73 -16.62
CA GLY A 137 -8.65 -8.81 -17.50
C GLY A 137 -10.17 -8.94 -17.65
N PRO A 138 -10.62 -9.88 -18.50
CA PRO A 138 -12.02 -10.29 -18.51
C PRO A 138 -12.41 -10.86 -17.14
N LEU A 139 -13.53 -10.38 -16.60
CA LEU A 139 -14.08 -10.80 -15.32
C LEU A 139 -15.38 -11.56 -15.52
N GLU A 140 -15.55 -12.63 -14.77
CA GLU A 140 -16.84 -13.29 -14.57
C GLU A 140 -17.75 -12.40 -13.69
N PRO A 141 -19.10 -12.54 -13.78
CA PRO A 141 -20.03 -11.73 -13.01
C PRO A 141 -19.78 -11.70 -11.49
N GLU A 142 -19.40 -12.85 -10.93
CA GLU A 142 -19.07 -12.98 -9.50
C GLU A 142 -17.78 -12.22 -9.13
N GLN A 143 -16.82 -12.17 -10.05
CA GLN A 143 -15.55 -11.45 -9.87
C GLN A 143 -15.73 -9.94 -9.91
N HIS A 144 -16.71 -9.42 -10.66
CA HIS A 144 -17.04 -7.99 -10.64
C HIS A 144 -17.45 -7.49 -9.25
N ALA A 145 -18.24 -8.27 -8.51
CA ALA A 145 -18.63 -7.93 -7.14
C ALA A 145 -17.42 -7.96 -6.20
N MET A 146 -16.53 -8.95 -6.35
CA MET A 146 -15.29 -9.05 -5.57
C MET A 146 -14.34 -7.90 -5.85
N VAL A 147 -14.17 -7.51 -7.12
CA VAL A 147 -13.34 -6.35 -7.50
C VAL A 147 -13.87 -5.07 -6.86
N LYS A 148 -15.19 -4.83 -6.92
CA LYS A 148 -15.80 -3.67 -6.26
C LYS A 148 -15.58 -3.70 -4.75
N TYR A 149 -15.62 -4.88 -4.12
CA TYR A 149 -15.35 -5.03 -2.69
C TYR A 149 -13.88 -4.80 -2.32
N ALA A 150 -12.96 -5.14 -3.22
CA ALA A 150 -11.53 -5.00 -3.03
C ALA A 150 -10.97 -3.62 -3.39
N GLN A 151 -11.78 -2.72 -3.97
CA GLN A 151 -11.39 -1.34 -4.23
C GLN A 151 -11.11 -0.59 -2.92
N VAL A 152 -10.05 0.22 -2.95
CA VAL A 152 -9.67 1.08 -1.83
C VAL A 152 -9.70 2.52 -2.32
N VAL A 153 -10.54 3.33 -1.69
CA VAL A 153 -10.53 4.78 -1.88
C VAL A 153 -9.42 5.36 -1.00
N THR A 154 -8.63 6.28 -1.53
CA THR A 154 -7.65 7.02 -0.73
C THR A 154 -7.98 8.50 -0.74
N VAL A 155 -8.11 9.11 0.44
CA VAL A 155 -8.15 10.56 0.63
C VAL A 155 -6.73 11.02 0.96
N ALA A 156 -6.06 11.61 -0.01
CA ALA A 156 -4.70 12.14 0.15
C ALA A 156 -4.75 13.64 0.47
N ILE A 157 -4.26 14.03 1.64
CA ILE A 157 -4.23 15.41 2.15
C ILE A 157 -2.77 15.86 2.18
N CYS A 158 -2.34 16.62 1.18
CA CYS A 158 -0.96 17.09 1.07
C CYS A 158 -0.87 18.60 1.35
N LEU A 159 0.01 18.97 2.27
CA LEU A 159 0.31 20.37 2.60
C LEU A 159 1.74 20.71 2.19
N PHE A 160 1.93 21.78 1.42
CA PHE A 160 3.25 22.23 0.99
C PHE A 160 3.33 23.76 0.88
N PRO A 161 4.52 24.38 0.99
CA PRO A 161 4.68 25.82 0.80
C PRO A 161 4.17 26.29 -0.57
N ALA A 162 3.45 27.40 -0.63
CA ALA A 162 2.84 27.87 -1.89
C ALA A 162 3.87 28.23 -2.97
N ASP A 163 5.05 28.71 -2.55
CA ASP A 163 6.18 29.01 -3.43
C ASP A 163 6.84 27.74 -4.03
N ALA A 164 6.60 26.55 -3.47
CA ALA A 164 7.13 25.30 -3.98
C ALA A 164 6.56 24.94 -5.36
N VAL A 165 5.32 25.36 -5.65
CA VAL A 165 4.68 25.16 -6.96
C VAL A 165 5.47 25.87 -8.07
N GLN A 166 6.02 27.05 -7.77
CA GLN A 166 6.76 27.87 -8.73
C GLN A 166 8.21 27.39 -8.92
N ARG A 167 8.77 26.72 -7.91
CA ARG A 167 10.14 26.17 -7.93
C ARG A 167 10.21 24.75 -8.49
N SER A 168 9.07 24.09 -8.63
CA SER A 168 8.97 22.73 -9.16
C SER A 168 9.37 22.70 -10.64
N THR A 169 10.62 22.38 -10.95
CA THR A 169 10.99 21.77 -12.22
C THR A 169 10.42 20.36 -12.23
N GLU A 170 9.58 19.99 -13.21
CA GLU A 170 8.97 18.65 -13.31
C GLU A 170 10.04 17.55 -13.18
N PRO A 171 10.14 16.85 -12.03
CA PRO A 171 10.97 15.67 -11.94
C PRO A 171 10.23 14.52 -12.64
N GLU A 172 10.96 13.60 -13.26
CA GLU A 172 10.35 12.36 -13.72
C GLU A 172 9.76 11.58 -12.53
N ALA A 173 8.60 10.96 -12.75
CA ALA A 173 7.97 10.12 -11.74
C ALA A 173 8.92 8.97 -11.39
N VAL A 174 9.30 8.89 -10.12
CA VAL A 174 10.25 7.89 -9.62
C VAL A 174 9.58 6.52 -9.54
N TRP A 175 8.31 6.50 -9.13
CA TRP A 175 7.49 5.29 -9.09
C TRP A 175 6.82 5.04 -10.43
N THR A 176 6.97 3.81 -10.93
CA THR A 176 6.28 3.34 -12.12
C THR A 176 5.34 2.19 -11.79
N ARG A 177 4.54 1.81 -12.79
CA ARG A 177 3.58 0.71 -12.72
C ARG A 177 4.24 -0.66 -12.51
N GLU A 178 5.54 -0.74 -12.76
CA GLU A 178 6.38 -1.91 -12.54
C GLU A 178 6.94 -1.97 -11.11
N ASN A 179 6.83 -0.89 -10.33
CA ASN A 179 7.31 -0.82 -8.94
C ASN A 179 6.19 -0.98 -7.90
N HIS A 180 4.93 -0.99 -8.33
CA HIS A 180 3.79 -1.19 -7.45
C HIS A 180 2.72 -2.06 -8.11
N VAL A 181 2.21 -3.02 -7.34
CA VAL A 181 1.06 -3.84 -7.71
C VAL A 181 0.06 -3.84 -6.57
N PHE A 182 -1.16 -3.41 -6.86
CA PHE A 182 -2.29 -3.59 -5.96
C PHE A 182 -3.17 -4.71 -6.51
N ASP A 183 -3.43 -5.73 -5.69
CA ASP A 183 -4.21 -6.88 -6.12
C ASP A 183 -5.02 -7.54 -5.01
N SER A 184 -5.84 -8.53 -5.37
CA SER A 184 -6.74 -9.21 -4.44
C SER A 184 -6.89 -10.69 -4.84
N TYR A 185 -5.86 -11.47 -4.58
CA TYR A 185 -5.78 -12.86 -5.01
C TYR A 185 -6.12 -13.87 -3.90
N GLY A 186 -7.42 -14.00 -3.59
CA GLY A 186 -7.94 -15.09 -2.75
C GLY A 186 -7.29 -15.23 -1.35
N SER A 187 -7.58 -16.34 -0.66
CA SER A 187 -7.21 -16.59 0.74
C SER A 187 -5.89 -17.34 0.93
N GLY A 188 -4.96 -17.26 -0.02
CA GLY A 188 -3.70 -18.04 0.00
C GLY A 188 -2.44 -17.19 0.05
N GLY A 189 -2.52 -15.90 -0.28
CA GLY A 189 -1.37 -15.05 -0.52
C GLY A 189 -0.77 -15.25 -1.91
N PHE A 190 0.55 -15.04 -2.04
CA PHE A 190 1.24 -15.06 -3.33
C PHE A 190 2.69 -15.56 -3.21
N ILE A 191 3.25 -15.94 -4.35
CA ILE A 191 4.69 -16.07 -4.54
C ILE A 191 5.19 -14.98 -5.48
N LEU A 192 6.43 -14.56 -5.27
CA LEU A 192 7.22 -13.79 -6.22
C LEU A 192 8.20 -14.76 -6.86
N ALA A 193 8.12 -14.97 -8.18
CA ALA A 193 8.91 -16.00 -8.84
C ALA A 193 9.64 -15.50 -10.08
N ASP A 194 10.87 -15.98 -10.27
CA ASP A 194 11.50 -16.03 -11.58
C ASP A 194 10.87 -17.18 -12.36
N LEU A 195 9.63 -16.95 -12.83
CA LEU A 195 8.74 -18.00 -13.31
C LEU A 195 9.34 -18.86 -14.43
N PRO A 196 10.04 -18.30 -15.44
CA PRO A 196 10.66 -19.11 -16.50
C PRO A 196 11.74 -20.05 -15.98
N ARG A 197 12.52 -19.63 -14.96
CA ARG A 197 13.57 -20.47 -14.36
C ARG A 197 12.99 -21.46 -13.38
N MET A 198 12.02 -21.04 -12.56
CA MET A 198 11.26 -21.91 -11.68
C MET A 198 10.60 -23.04 -12.48
N ALA A 199 9.99 -22.77 -13.63
CA ALA A 199 9.35 -23.80 -14.44
C ALA A 199 10.29 -24.88 -14.96
N LYS A 200 11.45 -24.48 -15.48
CA LYS A 200 12.49 -25.44 -15.87
C LYS A 200 12.98 -26.25 -14.67
N ARG A 201 13.08 -25.61 -13.50
CA ARG A 201 13.57 -26.27 -12.29
C ARG A 201 12.57 -27.28 -11.72
N VAL A 202 11.29 -26.92 -11.68
CA VAL A 202 10.20 -27.82 -11.27
C VAL A 202 10.16 -29.05 -12.17
N GLU A 203 10.19 -28.88 -13.49
CA GLU A 203 10.22 -30.01 -14.43
C GLU A 203 11.46 -30.91 -14.23
N ALA A 204 12.63 -30.33 -13.91
CA ALA A 204 13.84 -31.09 -13.63
C ALA A 204 13.79 -31.88 -12.31
N LEU A 205 13.03 -31.40 -11.31
CA LEU A 205 12.92 -32.03 -9.99
C LEU A 205 11.84 -33.11 -9.93
N ILE A 206 10.65 -32.82 -10.46
CA ILE A 206 9.47 -33.68 -10.33
C ILE A 206 8.91 -34.19 -11.67
N GLY A 207 9.62 -33.93 -12.77
CA GLY A 207 9.25 -34.35 -14.13
C GLY A 207 8.17 -33.47 -14.79
N PRO A 208 7.88 -33.67 -16.08
CA PRO A 208 6.76 -33.02 -16.75
C PRO A 208 5.43 -33.63 -16.26
N GLY A 209 4.38 -32.81 -16.18
CA GLY A 209 3.06 -33.30 -15.79
C GLY A 209 2.16 -32.23 -15.19
N ASN A 210 0.91 -32.63 -14.92
CA ASN A 210 -0.02 -31.80 -14.18
C ASN A 210 0.22 -31.97 -12.68
N HIS A 211 1.00 -31.05 -12.12
CA HIS A 211 1.39 -31.07 -10.71
C HIS A 211 0.56 -30.08 -9.92
N ASN A 212 0.18 -30.49 -8.71
CA ASN A 212 -0.32 -29.60 -7.68
C ASN A 212 0.86 -29.12 -6.82
N LEU A 213 1.41 -27.94 -7.12
CA LEU A 213 2.56 -27.44 -6.36
C LEU A 213 2.21 -27.02 -4.94
N ILE A 214 0.93 -26.78 -4.61
CA ILE A 214 0.53 -26.47 -3.23
C ILE A 214 0.86 -27.66 -2.32
N GLU A 215 0.48 -28.87 -2.74
CA GLU A 215 0.79 -30.11 -2.00
C GLU A 215 2.30 -30.35 -1.93
N GLN A 216 3.00 -30.21 -3.06
CA GLN A 216 4.44 -30.46 -3.14
C GLN A 216 5.28 -29.46 -2.33
N ILE A 217 4.84 -28.20 -2.25
CA ILE A 217 5.49 -27.16 -1.41
C ILE A 217 5.28 -27.46 0.07
N ALA A 218 4.10 -27.96 0.45
CA ALA A 218 3.78 -28.34 1.82
C ALA A 218 4.59 -29.56 2.32
N GLU A 219 5.07 -30.41 1.41
CA GLU A 219 5.95 -31.55 1.72
C GLU A 219 7.42 -31.12 2.00
N GLY A 220 7.82 -29.89 1.67
CA GLY A 220 9.08 -29.25 2.10
C GLY A 220 10.24 -29.35 1.11
N ASP A 221 10.54 -30.54 0.55
CA ASP A 221 11.75 -30.74 -0.27
C ASP A 221 11.80 -29.82 -1.51
N LEU A 222 10.66 -29.61 -2.15
CA LEU A 222 10.56 -28.73 -3.33
C LEU A 222 10.70 -27.26 -2.93
N SER A 223 10.01 -26.84 -1.86
CA SER A 223 9.99 -25.43 -1.45
C SER A 223 11.36 -24.98 -0.94
N ASP A 224 12.03 -25.80 -0.13
CA ASP A 224 13.39 -25.56 0.34
C ASP A 224 14.35 -25.36 -0.84
N THR A 225 14.30 -26.26 -1.83
CA THR A 225 15.16 -26.18 -3.03
C THR A 225 14.91 -24.89 -3.82
N LEU A 226 13.65 -24.53 -4.07
CA LEU A 226 13.30 -23.35 -4.85
C LEU A 226 13.67 -22.04 -4.14
N LEU A 227 13.51 -22.00 -2.81
CA LEU A 227 13.91 -20.87 -1.97
C LEU A 227 15.44 -20.74 -1.93
N ASP A 228 16.16 -21.85 -1.72
CA ASP A 228 17.63 -21.86 -1.63
C ASP A 228 18.34 -21.51 -2.93
N GLU A 229 17.74 -21.85 -4.07
CA GLU A 229 18.23 -21.46 -5.40
C GLU A 229 17.85 -20.02 -5.76
N GLY A 230 17.04 -19.36 -4.92
CA GLY A 230 16.58 -17.98 -5.11
C GLY A 230 15.66 -17.83 -6.32
N LEU A 231 14.81 -18.83 -6.57
CA LEU A 231 13.84 -18.86 -7.65
C LEU A 231 12.48 -18.31 -7.24
N MET A 232 12.19 -18.28 -5.94
CA MET A 232 10.95 -17.71 -5.41
C MET A 232 11.13 -17.05 -4.04
N ALA A 233 10.20 -16.17 -3.71
CA ALA A 233 9.86 -15.72 -2.36
C ALA A 233 8.35 -15.90 -2.16
N MET A 234 7.88 -16.03 -0.93
CA MET A 234 6.47 -16.38 -0.68
C MET A 234 5.85 -15.61 0.50
N ALA A 235 4.59 -15.22 0.34
CA ALA A 235 3.73 -14.83 1.45
C ALA A 235 2.53 -15.78 1.44
N TRP A 236 2.51 -16.71 2.40
CA TRP A 236 1.57 -17.83 2.43
C TRP A 236 0.66 -17.74 3.66
N GLY A 237 -0.58 -18.22 3.52
CA GLY A 237 -1.54 -18.22 4.63
C GLY A 237 -2.06 -16.83 4.98
N LEU A 238 -2.10 -15.92 3.99
CA LEU A 238 -2.73 -14.61 4.14
C LEU A 238 -4.25 -14.76 4.03
N SER A 239 -4.97 -14.26 5.03
CA SER A 239 -6.43 -14.08 4.96
C SER A 239 -6.82 -13.27 3.70
N PRO A 240 -7.99 -13.53 3.08
CA PRO A 240 -8.35 -12.99 1.77
C PRO A 240 -8.59 -11.49 1.81
N TRP A 241 -7.51 -10.73 1.64
CA TRP A 241 -7.52 -9.28 1.61
C TRP A 241 -6.86 -8.77 0.35
N CYS A 242 -7.30 -7.60 -0.11
CA CYS A 242 -6.52 -6.86 -1.09
C CYS A 242 -5.20 -6.41 -0.45
N TYR A 243 -4.14 -6.43 -1.23
CA TYR A 243 -2.80 -6.09 -0.77
C TYR A 243 -2.07 -5.24 -1.80
N SER A 244 -1.17 -4.40 -1.32
CA SER A 244 -0.20 -3.70 -2.16
C SER A 244 1.17 -4.35 -2.01
N ILE A 245 1.87 -4.55 -3.13
CA ILE A 245 3.29 -4.89 -3.16
C ILE A 245 4.01 -3.69 -3.76
N TYR A 246 4.94 -3.15 -3.00
CA TYR A 246 5.81 -2.08 -3.45
C TYR A 246 7.25 -2.56 -3.53
N SER A 247 7.95 -2.11 -4.54
CA SER A 247 9.38 -2.35 -4.72
C SER A 247 10.04 -1.04 -5.07
N ALA A 248 10.78 -0.48 -4.12
CA ALA A 248 11.39 0.82 -4.30
C ALA A 248 12.39 0.76 -5.46
N PRO A 249 12.37 1.76 -6.38
CA PRO A 249 13.30 1.80 -7.50
C PRO A 249 14.76 2.05 -7.06
N ASP A 250 14.94 2.61 -5.87
CA ASP A 250 16.24 2.80 -5.20
C ASP A 250 16.03 2.99 -3.69
N GLU A 251 17.13 2.96 -2.92
CA GLU A 251 17.13 3.12 -1.47
C GLU A 251 16.53 4.48 -1.02
N ALA A 252 16.84 5.56 -1.74
CA ALA A 252 16.33 6.90 -1.44
C ALA A 252 14.82 7.01 -1.65
N SER A 253 14.27 6.25 -2.59
CA SER A 253 12.84 6.18 -2.91
C SER A 253 12.09 5.28 -1.95
N GLY A 254 12.74 4.26 -1.39
CA GLY A 254 12.19 3.44 -0.32
C GLY A 254 11.86 4.26 0.93
N LEU A 255 12.67 5.28 1.22
CA LEU A 255 12.44 6.24 2.30
C LEU A 255 11.26 7.19 2.05
N LYS A 256 10.83 7.34 0.79
CA LYS A 256 9.72 8.22 0.37
C LYS A 256 8.39 7.48 0.27
N LEU A 257 8.35 6.19 0.52
CA LEU A 257 7.14 5.37 0.41
C LEU A 257 6.22 5.66 1.60
N SER A 258 5.55 6.80 1.51
CA SER A 258 4.85 7.46 2.60
C SER A 258 3.41 6.99 2.79
N VAL A 259 3.05 5.82 2.25
CA VAL A 259 1.66 5.55 1.91
C VAL A 259 0.93 4.57 2.82
N ASP A 260 1.60 3.64 3.50
CA ASP A 260 0.91 2.66 4.37
C ASP A 260 1.70 2.33 5.65
N LYS A 261 2.60 3.22 6.06
CA LYS A 261 3.60 2.96 7.11
C LYS A 261 3.79 4.18 8.00
N LEU A 262 3.02 4.28 9.06
CA LEU A 262 3.03 5.42 9.99
C LEU A 262 4.24 5.40 10.92
N GLY A 263 5.44 5.26 10.37
CA GLY A 263 6.66 5.17 11.19
C GLY A 263 6.73 3.94 12.09
N ASP A 264 5.83 2.96 11.89
CA ASP A 264 5.76 1.73 12.65
C ASP A 264 6.81 0.71 12.17
N GLU A 265 7.22 -0.18 13.07
CA GLU A 265 7.99 -1.37 12.72
C GLU A 265 7.12 -2.32 11.88
N PRO A 266 7.69 -3.03 10.89
CA PRO A 266 6.94 -4.03 10.13
C PRO A 266 6.36 -5.09 11.07
N LEU A 267 5.12 -5.50 10.81
CA LEU A 267 4.45 -6.57 11.57
C LEU A 267 5.25 -7.88 11.50
N THR A 268 5.81 -8.16 10.32
CA THR A 268 6.71 -9.30 10.11
C THR A 268 7.64 -9.04 8.93
N ILE A 269 8.77 -9.74 8.91
CA ILE A 269 9.84 -9.58 7.92
C ILE A 269 10.14 -10.95 7.33
N GLY A 270 10.06 -11.04 6.00
CA GLY A 270 10.54 -12.18 5.23
C GLY A 270 11.93 -11.92 4.66
N LEU A 271 12.79 -12.92 4.71
CA LEU A 271 14.14 -12.88 4.14
C LEU A 271 14.29 -14.03 3.14
N TYR A 272 14.67 -13.70 1.92
CA TYR A 272 14.78 -14.68 0.83
C TYR A 272 16.11 -14.52 0.13
N ARG A 273 16.60 -15.63 -0.41
CA ARG A 273 17.59 -15.56 -1.46
C ARG A 273 16.89 -15.17 -2.75
N LEU A 274 17.52 -14.31 -3.52
CA LEU A 274 17.13 -13.99 -4.88
C LEU A 274 18.36 -14.06 -5.77
N ASN A 275 18.22 -14.61 -6.97
CA ASN A 275 19.33 -14.60 -7.91
C ASN A 275 19.74 -13.17 -8.29
N ALA A 276 21.05 -12.87 -8.22
CA ALA A 276 21.63 -11.55 -8.51
C ALA A 276 21.19 -10.93 -9.85
N GLU A 277 20.95 -11.77 -10.86
CA GLU A 277 20.56 -11.35 -12.22
C GLU A 277 19.05 -11.14 -12.37
N SER A 278 18.22 -11.68 -11.47
CA SER A 278 16.77 -11.51 -11.51
C SER A 278 16.40 -10.07 -11.18
N LYS A 279 15.87 -9.34 -12.16
CA LYS A 279 15.40 -7.94 -12.02
C LYS A 279 13.87 -7.82 -11.98
N GLN A 280 13.17 -8.88 -12.36
CA GLN A 280 11.72 -8.95 -12.43
C GLN A 280 11.23 -10.25 -11.83
N LEU A 281 10.12 -10.17 -11.09
CA LEU A 281 9.45 -11.32 -10.52
C LEU A 281 7.98 -11.30 -10.90
N SER A 282 7.46 -12.45 -11.31
CA SER A 282 6.04 -12.68 -11.48
C SER A 282 5.38 -12.81 -10.11
N ILE A 283 4.25 -12.11 -9.92
CA ILE A 283 3.41 -12.23 -8.74
C ILE A 283 2.36 -13.28 -9.06
N VAL A 284 2.49 -14.46 -8.46
CA VAL A 284 1.63 -15.60 -8.73
C VAL A 284 0.78 -15.89 -7.48
N PRO A 285 -0.55 -15.90 -7.60
CA PRO A 285 -1.43 -16.31 -6.52
C PRO A 285 -1.18 -17.75 -6.10
N VAL A 286 -1.18 -18.02 -4.79
CA VAL A 286 -0.93 -19.37 -4.28
C VAL A 286 -1.95 -20.38 -4.82
N ASN A 287 -3.23 -20.00 -4.96
CA ASN A 287 -4.28 -20.89 -5.46
C ASN A 287 -4.05 -21.37 -6.90
N GLU A 288 -3.26 -20.65 -7.69
CA GLU A 288 -2.99 -20.99 -9.10
C GLU A 288 -1.91 -22.07 -9.21
N LEU A 289 -1.11 -22.26 -8.17
CA LEU A 289 -0.09 -23.30 -8.07
C LEU A 289 -0.68 -24.72 -8.07
N ALA A 290 -1.99 -24.86 -7.82
CA ALA A 290 -2.69 -26.14 -7.89
C ALA A 290 -2.75 -26.73 -9.31
N ASN A 291 -2.65 -25.89 -10.34
CA ASN A 291 -2.62 -26.31 -11.74
C ASN A 291 -1.35 -25.76 -12.40
N TRP A 292 -0.22 -26.39 -12.10
CA TRP A 292 1.10 -25.90 -12.48
C TRP A 292 1.27 -25.63 -13.98
N PRO A 293 0.86 -26.52 -14.91
CA PRO A 293 1.05 -26.27 -16.34
C PRO A 293 0.36 -24.99 -16.81
N ALA A 294 -0.90 -24.79 -16.41
CA ALA A 294 -1.64 -23.58 -16.76
C ALA A 294 -1.04 -22.33 -16.09
N CYS A 295 -0.60 -22.47 -14.84
CA CYS A 295 0.06 -21.40 -14.08
C CYS A 295 1.36 -20.94 -14.75
N ALA A 296 2.21 -21.86 -15.20
CA ALA A 296 3.52 -21.55 -15.77
C ALA A 296 3.42 -20.85 -17.14
N GLU A 297 2.35 -21.10 -17.90
CA GLU A 297 2.12 -20.49 -19.22
C GLU A 297 1.37 -19.14 -19.15
N LYS A 298 0.66 -18.88 -18.06
CA LYS A 298 -0.14 -17.67 -17.87
C LYS A 298 0.76 -16.45 -17.69
N ALA A 299 0.38 -15.34 -18.32
CA ALA A 299 1.02 -14.05 -18.12
C ALA A 299 0.55 -13.46 -16.78
N TRP A 300 1.46 -13.40 -15.81
CA TRP A 300 1.21 -12.84 -14.49
C TRP A 300 1.64 -11.37 -14.42
N PRO A 301 1.05 -10.57 -13.52
CA PRO A 301 1.63 -9.29 -13.14
C PRO A 301 3.10 -9.47 -12.73
N VAL A 302 3.94 -8.56 -13.18
CA VAL A 302 5.36 -8.54 -12.80
C VAL A 302 5.66 -7.30 -11.97
N ILE A 303 6.64 -7.45 -11.07
CA ILE A 303 7.22 -6.35 -10.32
C ILE A 303 8.73 -6.31 -10.55
N ASN A 304 9.26 -5.12 -10.78
CA ASN A 304 10.69 -4.86 -10.82
C ASN A 304 11.23 -4.91 -9.39
N VAL A 305 12.33 -5.63 -9.18
CA VAL A 305 13.05 -5.64 -7.90
C VAL A 305 14.34 -4.87 -8.07
N ALA A 306 14.35 -3.62 -7.61
CA ALA A 306 15.51 -2.75 -7.78
C ALA A 306 16.61 -3.06 -6.76
N GLY A 307 17.79 -2.47 -7.00
CA GLY A 307 19.00 -2.74 -6.23
C GLY A 307 19.83 -3.91 -6.77
N GLU A 308 20.90 -4.20 -6.04
CA GLU A 308 21.89 -5.25 -6.33
C GLU A 308 22.00 -6.21 -5.14
N GLY A 309 22.50 -7.42 -5.38
CA GLY A 309 22.72 -8.42 -4.34
C GLY A 309 21.85 -9.68 -4.41
N GLU A 310 22.03 -10.58 -3.47
CA GLU A 310 21.34 -11.89 -3.43
C GLU A 310 20.29 -11.99 -2.32
N THR A 311 20.10 -10.94 -1.52
CA THR A 311 19.09 -10.91 -0.46
C THR A 311 17.89 -10.08 -0.89
N LEU A 312 16.71 -10.68 -0.85
CA LEU A 312 15.43 -10.01 -0.95
C LEU A 312 14.78 -9.97 0.43
N ARG A 313 14.53 -8.77 0.94
CA ARG A 313 13.79 -8.53 2.17
C ARG A 313 12.37 -8.06 1.82
N MET A 314 11.37 -8.70 2.42
CA MET A 314 9.96 -8.40 2.22
C MET A 314 9.34 -8.05 3.58
N ASP A 315 9.08 -6.78 3.79
CA ASP A 315 8.49 -6.27 5.03
C ASP A 315 6.97 -6.15 4.87
N LEU A 316 6.21 -6.70 5.81
CA LEU A 316 4.76 -6.54 5.87
C LEU A 316 4.36 -5.44 6.84
N TYR A 317 3.58 -4.49 6.34
CA TYR A 317 2.90 -3.46 7.12
C TYR A 317 1.40 -3.65 6.97
N VAL A 318 0.65 -3.33 8.02
CA VAL A 318 -0.79 -3.57 8.04
C VAL A 318 -1.47 -2.34 8.59
N GLN A 319 -2.34 -1.76 7.77
CA GLN A 319 -3.26 -0.74 8.23
C GLN A 319 -4.61 -1.38 8.55
N ILE A 320 -4.97 -1.40 9.82
CA ILE A 320 -6.25 -1.94 10.29
C ILE A 320 -7.34 -0.92 9.96
N CYS A 321 -8.37 -1.33 9.22
CA CYS A 321 -9.53 -0.47 8.96
C CYS A 321 -10.46 -0.51 10.16
N GLU A 322 -10.60 0.61 10.87
CA GLU A 322 -11.56 0.70 11.96
C GLU A 322 -12.99 0.66 11.40
N SER A 323 -13.82 -0.13 12.06
CA SER A 323 -15.25 -0.19 11.78
C SER A 323 -15.99 0.83 12.63
N VAL A 324 -16.55 1.85 11.99
CA VAL A 324 -17.36 2.87 12.67
C VAL A 324 -18.86 2.60 12.57
N ASN A 325 -19.26 1.63 11.75
CA ASN A 325 -20.66 1.26 11.47
C ASN A 325 -20.99 -0.22 11.75
N GLY A 326 -20.07 -0.96 12.39
CA GLY A 326 -20.26 -2.38 12.71
C GLY A 326 -20.04 -3.35 11.54
N LEU A 327 -19.50 -2.87 10.41
CA LEU A 327 -18.97 -3.73 9.35
C LEU A 327 -17.67 -4.44 9.80
N HIS A 328 -17.30 -5.55 9.17
CA HIS A 328 -16.06 -6.24 9.51
C HIS A 328 -14.81 -5.40 9.21
N GLU A 329 -13.86 -5.41 10.14
CA GLU A 329 -12.52 -4.85 9.96
C GLU A 329 -11.80 -5.65 8.89
N ASN A 330 -11.33 -4.95 7.86
CA ASN A 330 -10.57 -5.56 6.78
C ASN A 330 -9.20 -4.88 6.73
N PRO A 331 -8.12 -5.55 7.11
CA PRO A 331 -6.80 -4.97 7.04
C PRO A 331 -6.41 -4.62 5.59
N LEU A 332 -5.54 -3.63 5.44
CA LEU A 332 -4.86 -3.26 4.21
C LEU A 332 -3.37 -3.62 4.35
N PRO A 333 -2.99 -4.86 4.01
CA PRO A 333 -1.59 -5.28 4.00
C PRO A 333 -0.80 -4.65 2.85
N SER A 334 0.39 -4.16 3.19
CA SER A 334 1.35 -3.57 2.28
C SER A 334 2.71 -4.23 2.44
N PHE A 335 3.15 -4.93 1.40
CA PHE A 335 4.44 -5.58 1.30
C PHE A 335 5.44 -4.62 0.67
N VAL A 336 6.60 -4.43 1.31
CA VAL A 336 7.69 -3.63 0.75
C VAL A 336 8.92 -4.47 0.55
N LEU A 337 9.33 -4.53 -0.72
CA LEU A 337 10.48 -5.26 -1.19
C LEU A 337 11.70 -4.36 -1.19
N THR A 338 12.78 -4.84 -0.59
CA THR A 338 14.11 -4.22 -0.63
C THR A 338 15.16 -5.27 -0.93
N ARG A 339 16.25 -4.86 -1.56
CA ARG A 339 17.33 -5.76 -1.96
C ARG A 339 18.64 -5.29 -1.34
N SER A 340 19.44 -6.24 -0.87
CA SER A 340 20.76 -5.96 -0.31
C SER A 340 21.81 -6.96 -0.80
N GLU A 341 23.07 -6.51 -0.76
CA GLU A 341 24.24 -7.32 -1.08
C GLU A 341 24.42 -8.50 -0.11
N GLY A 342 25.11 -9.53 -0.60
CA GLY A 342 25.35 -10.76 0.14
C GLY A 342 24.19 -11.74 0.10
N ARG A 343 24.52 -13.02 0.31
CA ARG A 343 23.53 -14.09 0.52
C ARG A 343 22.96 -13.96 1.94
N PRO A 344 21.64 -14.12 2.14
CA PRO A 344 21.09 -14.08 3.49
C PRO A 344 21.64 -15.24 4.33
N GLU A 345 21.91 -14.98 5.61
CA GLU A 345 22.39 -16.01 6.56
C GLU A 345 21.34 -17.11 6.79
N ALA A 346 20.07 -16.75 6.68
CA ALA A 346 18.93 -17.66 6.76
C ALA A 346 17.80 -17.21 5.83
N ILE A 347 17.03 -18.17 5.33
CA ILE A 347 15.77 -17.92 4.64
C ILE A 347 14.66 -17.94 5.68
N VAL A 348 13.87 -16.87 5.71
CA VAL A 348 12.75 -16.68 6.64
C VAL A 348 11.51 -16.43 5.80
N PRO A 349 10.75 -17.48 5.42
CA PRO A 349 9.54 -17.32 4.63
C PRO A 349 8.40 -16.73 5.47
N LEU A 350 7.52 -15.95 4.85
CA LEU A 350 6.29 -15.44 5.45
C LEU A 350 5.21 -16.52 5.29
N ILE A 351 4.94 -17.26 6.37
CA ILE A 351 3.97 -18.36 6.43
C ILE A 351 3.00 -18.08 7.59
N ASP A 352 1.73 -18.47 7.43
CA ASP A 352 0.66 -18.31 8.44
C ASP A 352 0.57 -16.89 8.98
N VAL A 353 0.58 -15.92 8.07
CA VAL A 353 0.49 -14.51 8.41
C VAL A 353 -0.93 -14.17 8.84
N VAL A 354 -1.17 -14.24 10.15
CA VAL A 354 -2.41 -13.79 10.77
C VAL A 354 -2.38 -12.27 10.90
N VAL A 355 -3.24 -11.60 10.14
CA VAL A 355 -3.31 -10.13 10.08
C VAL A 355 -4.35 -9.57 11.05
N VAL A 356 -5.42 -10.33 11.30
CA VAL A 356 -6.48 -10.04 12.28
C VAL A 356 -6.94 -11.38 12.86
N ASP A 357 -7.06 -11.47 14.18
CA ASP A 357 -7.52 -12.66 14.93
C ASP A 357 -9.03 -12.90 14.84
#